data_AF-A0A2A2EDX0-F1
#
_entry.id   AF-A0A2A2EDX0-F1
#
_cell.length_a   1.000
_cell.length_b   1.000
_cell.length_c   1.000
_cell.angle_alpha   90.00
_cell.angle_beta   90.00
_cell.angle_gamma   90.00
#
_symmetry.space_group_name_H-M   'P 1'
#
loop_
_entity.id
_entity.type
_entity.pdbx_description
1 polymer ?
#
loop_
_entity_poly.entity_id
_entity_poly.type
_entity_poly.pdbx_seq_one_letter_code
_entity_poly.pdbx_strand_id
1 'polypeptide(L)'
;MRYCTRCGQPLKPGAMFCANCGAPATVGGAPNDATRIAAPPAPTVPPAPGVPGAAGAAAPTDGARRRLIIMIAAAVAAIALVVAGIATKGFGAWGERRIPQFEASAKVEDVAAKLEGSGIHVKRTKAYGAAGKGDYLRLDGHTPGERIGRDETVTVVESLGPGVPKGTVGLDKDKAIDRVRDMGVRVVTVEVPSGQDGKVVATMPADGQPVVEENGVRRIALAVGSAKRPGIPMEIAGMDKDKAKQRLESKGYDVTLAPMMADKAMTGKIADADPGIGEESGETDVTLYYGATPDEVKQAMLVDHDESEGNEFHAYDDLRILLGDWCTDGGDCITLVENQQSGPDVDYVRSVQIQGRTDAQFGLGACPFSQGVGMCDPVNTRYSQSLMRSLIGGDSGAFEIYDSFAYAPWCGTRQMGSAGPWCDHGAPVFEYPGDGFHNSGLEYRMGDFLVVVPAGADVKRLETSGYFARVKDGDTQAPDATRPYLLIRDPSLYDETTASADGSHPRNPFVYDSAVADKQLVPFAPAPSERTAYYKVQPDASWTDAGDAEEVCPDGGCTTR
;
A
#
# COMPACT_ATOMS: atom_id res chain seq x y z
N MET A 1 -30.16 7.48 -16.25
CA MET A 1 -28.86 7.98 -16.75
C MET A 1 -28.11 8.55 -15.55
N ARG A 2 -26.83 8.21 -15.36
CA ARG A 2 -26.00 8.80 -14.30
C ARG A 2 -25.33 10.07 -14.87
N TYR A 3 -25.00 11.02 -14.01
CA TYR A 3 -24.27 12.23 -14.38
C TYR A 3 -22.99 12.32 -13.54
N CYS A 4 -21.91 12.83 -14.13
CA CYS A 4 -20.65 13.02 -13.43
C CYS A 4 -20.82 14.05 -12.31
N THR A 5 -20.48 13.67 -11.08
CA THR A 5 -20.51 14.55 -9.91
C THR A 5 -19.49 15.69 -9.97
N ARG A 6 -18.44 15.57 -10.80
CA ARG A 6 -17.38 16.58 -10.99
C ARG A 6 -17.68 17.61 -12.10
N CYS A 7 -18.30 17.20 -13.22
CA CYS A 7 -18.51 18.07 -14.39
C CYS A 7 -19.95 18.12 -14.94
N GLY A 8 -20.90 17.37 -14.36
CA GLY A 8 -22.31 17.37 -14.75
C GLY A 8 -22.66 16.65 -16.05
N GLN A 9 -21.69 16.13 -16.82
CA GLN A 9 -21.96 15.41 -18.08
C GLN A 9 -22.59 14.03 -17.86
N PRO A 10 -23.47 13.54 -18.76
CA PRO A 10 -24.08 12.22 -18.65
C PRO A 10 -23.03 11.12 -18.86
N LEU A 11 -23.04 10.13 -17.98
CA LEU A 11 -22.18 8.95 -18.05
C LEU A 11 -22.84 7.86 -18.92
N LYS A 12 -22.05 7.20 -19.78
CA LYS A 12 -22.49 5.98 -20.47
C LYS A 12 -22.85 4.91 -19.42
N PRO A 13 -23.88 4.06 -19.65
CA PRO A 13 -24.15 2.92 -18.77
C PRO A 13 -22.91 2.03 -18.65
N GLY A 14 -22.56 1.62 -17.43
CA GLY A 14 -21.36 0.80 -17.17
C GLY A 14 -20.02 1.55 -17.09
N ALA A 15 -19.98 2.88 -17.36
CA ALA A 15 -18.71 3.61 -17.30
C ALA A 15 -18.21 3.81 -15.86
N MET A 16 -17.04 3.23 -15.54
CA MET A 16 -16.32 3.43 -14.28
C MET A 16 -15.78 4.86 -14.14
N PHE A 17 -15.45 5.52 -15.25
CA PHE A 17 -14.91 6.88 -15.31
C PHE A 17 -15.69 7.78 -16.27
N CYS A 18 -15.70 9.08 -15.99
CA CYS A 18 -16.28 10.08 -16.88
C CYS A 18 -15.38 10.33 -18.09
N ALA A 19 -15.79 9.86 -19.28
CA ALA A 19 -15.08 10.07 -20.55
C ALA A 19 -14.84 11.55 -20.95
N ASN A 20 -15.38 12.53 -20.21
CA ASN A 20 -15.16 13.97 -20.44
C ASN A 20 -14.25 14.64 -19.39
N CYS A 21 -13.92 13.98 -18.26
CA CYS A 21 -13.08 14.60 -17.22
C CYS A 21 -12.29 13.62 -16.33
N GLY A 22 -12.25 12.33 -16.67
CA GLY A 22 -11.54 11.28 -15.94
C GLY A 22 -12.10 10.94 -14.54
N ALA A 23 -13.06 11.71 -14.02
CA ALA A 23 -13.57 11.49 -12.66
C ALA A 23 -14.26 10.12 -12.52
N PRO A 24 -13.93 9.32 -11.48
CA PRO A 24 -14.61 8.06 -11.22
C PRO A 24 -16.10 8.29 -10.95
N ALA A 25 -16.93 7.31 -11.33
CA ALA A 25 -18.38 7.37 -11.24
C ALA A 25 -18.90 7.11 -9.80
N THR A 26 -18.33 7.80 -8.82
CA THR A 26 -18.63 7.59 -7.39
C THR A 26 -20.06 7.99 -7.03
N VAL A 27 -20.72 7.12 -6.26
CA VAL A 27 -21.97 7.42 -5.56
C VAL A 27 -21.58 8.16 -4.27
N GLY A 28 -22.05 9.41 -4.12
CA GLY A 28 -21.37 10.40 -3.28
C GLY A 28 -21.54 10.27 -1.76
N GLY A 29 -20.55 10.81 -1.04
CA GLY A 29 -20.55 11.09 0.41
C GLY A 29 -19.44 12.11 0.73
N ALA A 30 -19.68 13.04 1.66
CA ALA A 30 -18.83 14.21 1.92
C ALA A 30 -17.96 14.05 3.20
N PRO A 31 -16.86 14.83 3.38
CA PRO A 31 -15.80 14.55 4.35
C PRO A 31 -16.03 15.17 5.74
N ASN A 32 -15.26 14.75 6.76
CA ASN A 32 -15.12 15.50 8.02
C ASN A 32 -13.81 15.26 8.79
N ASP A 33 -13.43 16.31 9.53
CA ASP A 33 -12.19 16.60 10.24
C ASP A 33 -11.62 15.60 11.26
N ALA A 34 -10.30 15.72 11.48
CA ALA A 34 -9.56 15.09 12.57
C ALA A 34 -9.51 15.99 13.84
N THR A 35 -9.47 15.39 15.03
CA THR A 35 -9.19 16.12 16.29
C THR A 35 -8.22 15.36 17.20
N ARG A 36 -7.25 16.07 17.78
CA ARG A 36 -6.18 15.54 18.66
C ARG A 36 -6.66 15.33 20.10
N ILE A 37 -6.10 14.34 20.81
CA ILE A 37 -6.12 14.26 22.29
C ILE A 37 -4.72 13.91 22.84
N ALA A 38 -4.39 14.44 24.02
CA ALA A 38 -3.06 14.44 24.65
C ALA A 38 -2.85 13.35 25.72
N ALA A 39 -1.60 13.23 26.21
CA ALA A 39 -1.12 12.21 27.15
C ALA A 39 -1.26 12.60 28.66
N PRO A 40 -1.25 11.62 29.59
CA PRO A 40 -1.09 11.85 31.04
C PRO A 40 0.20 11.22 31.66
N PRO A 41 0.61 11.60 32.89
CA PRO A 41 1.89 11.21 33.53
C PRO A 41 1.79 10.13 34.66
N ALA A 42 2.95 9.63 35.13
CA ALA A 42 3.12 8.73 36.29
C ALA A 42 3.04 9.47 37.65
N PRO A 43 2.94 8.79 38.84
CA PRO A 43 4.17 8.40 39.60
C PRO A 43 4.12 7.31 40.74
N THR A 44 5.30 6.95 41.28
CA THR A 44 5.67 6.60 42.70
C THR A 44 5.44 5.22 43.39
N VAL A 45 6.39 4.89 44.30
CA VAL A 45 6.68 3.63 45.06
C VAL A 45 7.46 4.05 46.35
N PRO A 46 7.28 3.55 47.62
CA PRO A 46 7.69 2.20 48.15
C PRO A 46 6.95 1.77 49.47
N PRO A 47 7.49 1.02 50.49
CA PRO A 47 8.53 -0.03 50.59
C PRO A 47 8.04 -1.38 51.26
N ALA A 48 8.98 -2.31 51.51
CA ALA A 48 8.82 -3.72 51.94
C ALA A 48 8.63 -3.99 53.47
N PRO A 49 8.44 -5.28 53.86
CA PRO A 49 9.34 -5.89 54.88
C PRO A 49 9.78 -7.35 54.59
N GLY A 50 10.80 -7.82 55.32
CA GLY A 50 11.51 -9.10 55.09
C GLY A 50 11.20 -10.28 56.03
N VAL A 51 11.92 -11.39 55.82
CA VAL A 51 11.66 -12.75 56.37
C VAL A 51 12.59 -13.10 57.56
N PRO A 52 12.14 -13.86 58.58
CA PRO A 52 12.97 -14.27 59.73
C PRO A 52 13.69 -15.62 59.53
N GLY A 53 14.70 -15.92 60.38
CA GLY A 53 15.42 -17.21 60.34
C GLY A 53 16.03 -17.68 61.68
N ALA A 54 16.10 -19.02 61.80
CA ALA A 54 17.00 -19.85 62.63
C ALA A 54 16.89 -19.87 64.18
N ALA A 55 16.28 -20.98 64.67
CA ALA A 55 16.82 -22.02 65.57
C ALA A 55 17.84 -21.72 66.71
N GLY A 56 17.64 -22.36 67.87
CA GLY A 56 18.66 -22.53 68.93
C GLY A 56 18.16 -23.29 70.18
N ALA A 57 18.71 -24.48 70.46
CA ALA A 57 18.24 -25.47 71.45
C ALA A 57 18.60 -25.21 72.94
N ALA A 58 17.87 -25.85 73.87
CA ALA A 58 18.37 -26.71 74.99
C ALA A 58 17.40 -26.80 76.21
N ALA A 59 17.49 -27.91 76.96
CA ALA A 59 16.66 -28.28 78.14
C ALA A 59 17.55 -28.30 79.43
N PRO A 60 17.19 -28.88 80.62
CA PRO A 60 15.95 -29.57 81.07
C PRO A 60 15.49 -29.24 82.52
N THR A 61 14.37 -29.81 83.01
CA THR A 61 14.30 -30.88 84.07
C THR A 61 12.89 -31.14 84.62
N ASP A 62 12.61 -32.44 84.81
CA ASP A 62 11.78 -33.12 85.84
C ASP A 62 10.31 -32.78 86.18
N GLY A 63 9.59 -33.87 86.50
CA GLY A 63 8.87 -33.89 87.77
C GLY A 63 7.35 -34.07 87.78
N ALA A 64 6.84 -35.20 87.28
CA ALA A 64 5.56 -35.81 87.70
C ALA A 64 4.23 -34.99 87.57
N ARG A 65 3.57 -35.09 86.41
CA ARG A 65 2.08 -35.13 86.29
C ARG A 65 1.57 -35.81 85.00
N ARG A 66 2.24 -36.89 84.59
CA ARG A 66 2.16 -37.55 83.27
C ARG A 66 0.90 -38.38 82.97
N ARG A 67 -0.26 -38.11 83.60
CA ARG A 67 -1.51 -38.89 83.38
C ARG A 67 -2.78 -38.08 83.13
N LEU A 68 -2.81 -36.76 83.40
CA LEU A 68 -3.97 -35.92 83.10
C LEU A 68 -3.86 -35.27 81.70
N ILE A 69 -2.64 -34.95 81.26
CA ILE A 69 -2.37 -34.24 80.00
C ILE A 69 -2.71 -35.10 78.77
N ILE A 70 -2.52 -36.42 78.82
CA ILE A 70 -2.77 -37.31 77.67
C ILE A 70 -4.26 -37.35 77.29
N MET A 71 -5.16 -37.34 78.28
CA MET A 71 -6.61 -37.32 78.04
C MET A 71 -7.08 -35.99 77.43
N ILE A 72 -6.54 -34.87 77.93
CA ILE A 72 -6.87 -33.53 77.40
C ILE A 72 -6.26 -33.34 76.01
N ALA A 73 -5.02 -33.80 75.78
CA ALA A 73 -4.38 -33.75 74.46
C ALA A 73 -5.12 -34.59 73.41
N ALA A 74 -5.66 -35.76 73.77
CA ALA A 74 -6.47 -36.57 72.85
C ALA A 74 -7.81 -35.89 72.51
N ALA A 75 -8.49 -35.29 73.49
CA ALA A 75 -9.72 -34.55 73.25
C ALA A 75 -9.49 -33.27 72.43
N VAL A 76 -8.42 -32.51 72.72
CA VAL A 76 -8.04 -31.31 71.96
C VAL A 76 -7.54 -31.68 70.56
N ALA A 77 -6.85 -32.81 70.37
CA ALA A 77 -6.47 -33.29 69.03
C ALA A 77 -7.69 -33.76 68.22
N ALA A 78 -8.65 -34.46 68.84
CA ALA A 78 -9.90 -34.84 68.18
C ALA A 78 -10.75 -33.61 67.82
N ILE A 79 -10.88 -32.64 68.72
CA ILE A 79 -11.57 -31.37 68.43
C ILE A 79 -10.78 -30.56 67.40
N ALA A 80 -9.46 -30.54 67.43
CA ALA A 80 -8.65 -29.87 66.40
C ALA A 80 -8.74 -30.57 65.04
N LEU A 81 -8.90 -31.89 64.97
CA LEU A 81 -9.14 -32.63 63.72
C LEU A 81 -10.57 -32.45 63.21
N VAL A 82 -11.57 -32.33 64.09
CA VAL A 82 -12.96 -32.01 63.72
C VAL A 82 -13.10 -30.54 63.31
N VAL A 83 -12.48 -29.61 64.03
CA VAL A 83 -12.46 -28.17 63.69
C VAL A 83 -11.58 -27.92 62.47
N ALA A 84 -10.45 -28.60 62.29
CA ALA A 84 -9.71 -28.56 61.02
C ALA A 84 -10.50 -29.22 59.89
N GLY A 85 -11.21 -30.32 60.13
CA GLY A 85 -12.08 -30.98 59.13
C GLY A 85 -13.34 -30.19 58.76
N ILE A 86 -13.85 -29.35 59.67
CA ILE A 86 -14.93 -28.40 59.42
C ILE A 86 -14.38 -27.12 58.77
N ALA A 87 -13.20 -26.66 59.19
CA ALA A 87 -12.52 -25.52 58.57
C ALA A 87 -12.02 -25.84 57.15
N THR A 88 -11.60 -27.07 56.84
CA THR A 88 -11.26 -27.51 55.46
C THR A 88 -12.49 -27.87 54.63
N LYS A 89 -13.69 -27.96 55.24
CA LYS A 89 -14.97 -27.92 54.54
C LYS A 89 -15.52 -26.49 54.34
N GLY A 90 -15.17 -25.55 55.21
CA GLY A 90 -15.62 -24.15 55.16
C GLY A 90 -14.71 -23.22 54.35
N PHE A 91 -13.39 -23.37 54.47
CA PHE A 91 -12.42 -22.93 53.46
C PHE A 91 -12.28 -24.07 52.46
N GLY A 92 -12.58 -23.81 51.18
CA GLY A 92 -12.64 -24.80 50.10
C GLY A 92 -11.30 -25.44 49.72
N ALA A 93 -10.68 -26.17 50.63
CA ALA A 93 -9.42 -26.88 50.41
C ALA A 93 -9.60 -28.18 49.58
N TRP A 94 -10.85 -28.61 49.38
CA TRP A 94 -11.25 -29.87 48.73
C TRP A 94 -12.40 -29.64 47.72
N GLY A 95 -12.38 -28.53 46.97
CA GLY A 95 -13.47 -28.16 46.04
C GLY A 95 -12.99 -27.49 44.75
N GLU A 96 -13.69 -27.82 43.66
CA GLU A 96 -13.57 -27.20 42.34
C GLU A 96 -13.70 -25.68 42.40
N ARG A 97 -12.94 -24.95 41.58
CA ARG A 97 -13.04 -23.48 41.49
C ARG A 97 -14.15 -23.12 40.50
N ARG A 98 -14.91 -22.06 40.79
CA ARG A 98 -15.97 -21.59 39.88
C ARG A 98 -15.50 -20.38 39.10
N ILE A 99 -15.64 -20.43 37.77
CA ILE A 99 -15.35 -19.29 36.90
C ILE A 99 -16.34 -18.14 37.24
N PRO A 100 -15.86 -16.92 37.53
CA PRO A 100 -16.73 -15.78 37.83
C PRO A 100 -17.57 -15.38 36.61
N GLN A 101 -18.65 -14.62 36.85
CA GLN A 101 -19.40 -13.98 35.76
C GLN A 101 -18.71 -12.68 35.32
N PHE A 102 -18.81 -12.34 34.04
CA PHE A 102 -18.29 -11.10 33.46
C PHE A 102 -19.25 -10.60 32.37
N GLU A 103 -19.26 -9.28 32.16
CA GLU A 103 -20.03 -8.65 31.08
C GLU A 103 -19.45 -9.03 29.72
N ALA A 104 -20.31 -9.19 28.71
CA ALA A 104 -19.89 -9.54 27.35
C ALA A 104 -19.02 -8.46 26.67
N SER A 105 -19.08 -7.21 27.16
CA SER A 105 -18.30 -6.05 26.69
C SER A 105 -17.11 -5.70 27.60
N ALA A 106 -16.70 -6.59 28.50
CA ALA A 106 -15.57 -6.36 29.40
C ALA A 106 -14.22 -6.29 28.64
N LYS A 107 -13.24 -5.56 29.17
CA LYS A 107 -11.87 -5.63 28.66
C LYS A 107 -11.21 -6.94 29.06
N VAL A 108 -10.29 -7.44 28.22
CA VAL A 108 -9.63 -8.72 28.49
C VAL A 108 -8.75 -8.65 29.75
N GLU A 109 -8.21 -7.47 30.05
CA GLU A 109 -7.49 -7.15 31.29
C GLU A 109 -8.34 -7.38 32.53
N ASP A 110 -9.57 -6.86 32.55
CA ASP A 110 -10.48 -6.94 33.68
C ASP A 110 -10.93 -8.39 33.92
N VAL A 111 -11.22 -9.14 32.84
CA VAL A 111 -11.59 -10.55 32.92
C VAL A 111 -10.43 -11.39 33.46
N ALA A 112 -9.21 -11.18 32.96
CA ALA A 112 -8.02 -11.87 33.46
C ALA A 112 -7.74 -11.54 34.93
N ALA A 113 -7.77 -10.26 35.32
CA ALA A 113 -7.57 -9.83 36.70
C ALA A 113 -8.63 -10.42 37.66
N LYS A 114 -9.89 -10.55 37.21
CA LYS A 114 -10.98 -11.17 37.98
C LYS A 114 -10.80 -12.68 38.15
N LEU A 115 -10.27 -13.36 37.14
CA LEU A 115 -9.92 -14.79 37.19
C LEU A 115 -8.72 -15.04 38.12
N GLU A 116 -7.64 -14.28 37.95
CA GLU A 116 -6.43 -14.34 38.78
C GLU A 116 -6.74 -14.00 40.25
N GLY A 117 -7.56 -12.97 40.50
CA GLY A 117 -8.07 -12.62 41.82
C GLY A 117 -9.00 -13.68 42.44
N SER A 118 -9.62 -14.54 41.61
CA SER A 118 -10.34 -15.74 42.05
C SER A 118 -9.41 -16.96 42.25
N GLY A 119 -8.10 -16.76 42.08
CA GLY A 119 -7.05 -17.77 42.21
C GLY A 119 -6.90 -18.69 40.99
N ILE A 120 -7.58 -18.41 39.88
CA ILE A 120 -7.54 -19.22 38.64
C ILE A 120 -6.31 -18.80 37.83
N HIS A 121 -5.55 -19.78 37.31
CA HIS A 121 -4.43 -19.50 36.42
C HIS A 121 -4.94 -19.11 35.04
N VAL A 122 -4.40 -18.02 34.48
CA VAL A 122 -4.83 -17.47 33.19
C VAL A 122 -3.71 -17.56 32.16
N LYS A 123 -4.06 -18.02 30.97
CA LYS A 123 -3.29 -17.82 29.74
C LYS A 123 -4.06 -16.84 28.85
N ARG A 124 -3.37 -15.95 28.13
CA ARG A 124 -3.99 -15.08 27.12
C ARG A 124 -3.64 -15.53 25.70
N THR A 125 -4.60 -15.46 24.79
CA THR A 125 -4.43 -15.64 23.34
C THR A 125 -5.23 -14.56 22.59
N LYS A 126 -5.02 -14.42 21.27
CA LYS A 126 -5.71 -13.43 20.44
C LYS A 126 -6.42 -14.11 19.27
N ALA A 127 -7.61 -13.64 18.91
CA ALA A 127 -8.36 -14.11 17.75
C ALA A 127 -9.24 -12.99 17.16
N TYR A 128 -9.64 -13.10 15.89
CA TYR A 128 -10.67 -12.24 15.32
C TYR A 128 -12.06 -12.63 15.84
N GLY A 129 -12.97 -11.66 15.92
CA GLY A 129 -14.36 -11.85 16.36
C GLY A 129 -15.14 -10.53 16.39
N ALA A 130 -16.45 -10.60 16.65
CA ALA A 130 -17.33 -9.41 16.62
C ALA A 130 -17.01 -8.33 17.67
N ALA A 131 -16.35 -8.68 18.78
CA ALA A 131 -15.98 -7.74 19.84
C ALA A 131 -14.84 -6.79 19.40
N GLY A 132 -14.76 -5.59 19.99
CA GLY A 132 -13.75 -4.59 19.64
C GLY A 132 -12.32 -5.05 19.98
N LYS A 133 -11.32 -4.46 19.31
CA LYS A 133 -9.91 -4.80 19.54
C LYS A 133 -9.51 -4.53 21.00
N GLY A 134 -8.98 -5.55 21.68
CA GLY A 134 -8.64 -5.53 23.11
C GLY A 134 -9.81 -5.91 24.06
N ASP A 135 -11.01 -6.16 23.54
CA ASP A 135 -12.12 -6.65 24.36
C ASP A 135 -11.98 -8.15 24.65
N TYR A 136 -12.64 -8.61 25.71
CA TYR A 136 -12.82 -10.04 25.98
C TYR A 136 -13.70 -10.66 24.89
N LEU A 137 -13.21 -11.70 24.22
CA LEU A 137 -13.96 -12.42 23.19
C LEU A 137 -14.66 -13.66 23.77
N ARG A 138 -13.89 -14.56 24.40
CA ARG A 138 -14.37 -15.83 24.98
C ARG A 138 -13.34 -16.44 25.92
N LEU A 139 -13.74 -17.44 26.69
CA LEU A 139 -12.82 -18.44 27.22
C LEU A 139 -12.65 -19.57 26.20
N ASP A 140 -11.47 -20.20 26.19
CA ASP A 140 -11.21 -21.40 25.38
C ASP A 140 -11.55 -22.65 26.20
N GLY A 141 -12.42 -23.50 25.67
CA GLY A 141 -12.90 -24.73 26.33
C GLY A 141 -13.87 -24.54 27.50
N HIS A 142 -14.11 -23.31 27.96
CA HIS A 142 -14.85 -23.03 29.20
C HIS A 142 -15.94 -21.96 29.06
N THR A 143 -16.81 -21.88 30.07
CA THR A 143 -17.91 -20.91 30.18
C THR A 143 -17.97 -20.20 31.54
N PRO A 144 -18.40 -18.92 31.62
CA PRO A 144 -18.58 -18.24 32.90
C PRO A 144 -19.61 -18.95 33.78
N GLY A 145 -19.24 -19.24 35.04
CA GLY A 145 -20.05 -20.01 35.99
C GLY A 145 -19.80 -21.53 35.97
N GLU A 146 -18.93 -22.02 35.10
CA GLU A 146 -18.44 -23.41 35.10
C GLU A 146 -17.58 -23.72 36.34
N ARG A 147 -17.43 -25.01 36.66
CA ARG A 147 -16.51 -25.49 37.70
C ARG A 147 -15.31 -26.16 37.05
N ILE A 148 -14.12 -25.74 37.46
CA ILE A 148 -12.84 -26.17 36.90
C ILE A 148 -11.92 -26.76 37.98
N GLY A 149 -10.94 -27.54 37.54
CA GLY A 149 -9.88 -28.09 38.37
C GLY A 149 -9.07 -27.01 39.08
N ARG A 150 -8.47 -27.34 40.23
CA ARG A 150 -7.68 -26.38 41.00
C ARG A 150 -6.49 -25.84 40.20
N ASP A 151 -5.77 -26.72 39.53
CA ASP A 151 -4.53 -26.42 38.83
C ASP A 151 -4.76 -26.20 37.32
N GLU A 152 -6.03 -26.10 36.91
CA GLU A 152 -6.44 -25.87 35.53
C GLU A 152 -6.16 -24.42 35.12
N THR A 153 -5.61 -24.24 33.91
CA THR A 153 -5.28 -22.92 33.35
C THR A 153 -6.32 -22.53 32.32
N VAL A 154 -7.13 -21.55 32.65
CA VAL A 154 -8.16 -21.02 31.75
C VAL A 154 -7.48 -20.13 30.70
N THR A 155 -7.75 -20.39 29.42
CA THR A 155 -7.29 -19.50 28.34
C THR A 155 -8.36 -18.46 28.05
N VAL A 156 -8.01 -17.18 28.24
CA VAL A 156 -8.83 -16.02 27.91
C VAL A 156 -8.43 -15.52 26.53
N VAL A 157 -9.41 -15.36 25.63
CA VAL A 157 -9.17 -14.88 24.27
C VAL A 157 -9.49 -13.39 24.18
N GLU A 158 -8.49 -12.60 23.80
CA GLU A 158 -8.61 -11.19 23.42
C GLU A 158 -9.08 -11.08 21.97
N SER A 159 -10.04 -10.19 21.70
CA SER A 159 -10.46 -9.88 20.34
C SER A 159 -9.44 -8.98 19.63
N LEU A 160 -9.16 -9.30 18.36
CA LEU A 160 -8.44 -8.44 17.42
C LEU A 160 -9.37 -7.47 16.67
N GLY A 161 -10.68 -7.54 16.91
CA GLY A 161 -11.72 -6.99 16.06
C GLY A 161 -12.23 -8.01 15.02
N PRO A 162 -13.20 -7.65 14.17
CA PRO A 162 -13.58 -8.45 13.01
C PRO A 162 -12.42 -8.58 12.02
N GLY A 163 -12.27 -9.74 11.40
CA GLY A 163 -11.15 -10.06 10.50
C GLY A 163 -11.26 -11.45 9.92
N VAL A 164 -10.41 -11.76 8.93
CA VAL A 164 -10.32 -13.09 8.33
C VAL A 164 -9.25 -13.89 9.08
N PRO A 165 -9.58 -14.99 9.78
CA PRO A 165 -8.58 -15.82 10.44
C PRO A 165 -7.66 -16.51 9.44
N LYS A 166 -6.37 -16.66 9.77
CA LYS A 166 -5.41 -17.36 8.91
C LYS A 166 -5.84 -18.80 8.60
N GLY A 167 -5.64 -19.23 7.37
CA GLY A 167 -6.10 -20.53 6.87
C GLY A 167 -7.62 -20.57 6.61
N THR A 168 -8.21 -19.43 6.22
CA THR A 168 -9.55 -19.38 5.61
C THR A 168 -9.47 -19.69 4.11
N VAL A 169 -8.42 -19.21 3.43
CA VAL A 169 -8.09 -19.65 2.06
C VAL A 169 -7.74 -21.15 2.05
N GLY A 170 -8.25 -21.88 1.04
CA GLY A 170 -8.12 -23.33 0.86
C GLY A 170 -9.27 -24.17 1.48
N LEU A 171 -10.09 -23.57 2.34
CA LEU A 171 -11.28 -24.22 2.90
C LEU A 171 -12.39 -24.37 1.85
N ASP A 172 -13.28 -25.33 2.08
CA ASP A 172 -14.53 -25.45 1.32
C ASP A 172 -15.49 -24.31 1.73
N LYS A 173 -16.32 -23.80 0.79
CA LYS A 173 -17.21 -22.63 0.98
C LYS A 173 -17.87 -22.57 2.37
N ASP A 174 -18.61 -23.61 2.75
CA ASP A 174 -19.39 -23.65 3.99
C ASP A 174 -18.51 -23.57 5.25
N LYS A 175 -17.32 -24.18 5.24
CA LYS A 175 -16.37 -24.14 6.37
C LYS A 175 -15.71 -22.77 6.52
N ALA A 176 -15.53 -22.05 5.42
CA ALA A 176 -15.07 -20.67 5.46
C ALA A 176 -16.17 -19.73 5.96
N ILE A 177 -17.42 -19.92 5.51
CA ILE A 177 -18.61 -19.22 6.02
C ILE A 177 -18.73 -19.40 7.53
N ASP A 178 -18.72 -20.64 8.04
CA ASP A 178 -18.79 -20.94 9.47
C ASP A 178 -17.67 -20.30 10.29
N ARG A 179 -16.52 -20.01 9.67
CA ARG A 179 -15.38 -19.36 10.31
C ARG A 179 -15.52 -17.83 10.42
N VAL A 180 -16.30 -17.19 9.55
CA VAL A 180 -16.37 -15.71 9.48
C VAL A 180 -17.78 -15.13 9.71
N ARG A 181 -18.85 -15.93 9.66
CA ARG A 181 -20.24 -15.46 9.84
C ARG A 181 -20.47 -14.74 11.18
N ASP A 182 -19.81 -15.19 12.24
CA ASP A 182 -19.96 -14.66 13.60
C ASP A 182 -19.02 -13.45 13.88
N MET A 183 -18.42 -12.86 12.84
CA MET A 183 -17.54 -11.68 12.95
C MET A 183 -18.30 -10.35 13.12
N GLY A 184 -19.64 -10.34 13.13
CA GLY A 184 -20.43 -9.12 13.34
C GLY A 184 -20.31 -8.08 12.23
N VAL A 185 -19.93 -8.50 11.03
CA VAL A 185 -19.79 -7.71 9.80
C VAL A 185 -20.50 -8.42 8.65
N ARG A 186 -20.80 -7.72 7.55
CA ARG A 186 -21.44 -8.32 6.39
C ARG A 186 -20.52 -9.37 5.76
N VAL A 187 -21.00 -10.58 5.50
CA VAL A 187 -20.23 -11.63 4.81
C VAL A 187 -20.87 -11.90 3.45
N VAL A 188 -20.05 -11.95 2.40
CA VAL A 188 -20.49 -12.28 1.04
C VAL A 188 -19.59 -13.36 0.43
N THR A 189 -20.12 -14.16 -0.48
CA THR A 189 -19.34 -15.06 -1.34
C THR A 189 -19.50 -14.68 -2.81
N VAL A 190 -18.39 -14.63 -3.54
CA VAL A 190 -18.35 -14.39 -4.99
C VAL A 190 -17.83 -15.65 -5.65
N GLU A 191 -18.46 -16.14 -6.71
CA GLU A 191 -17.85 -17.22 -7.51
C GLU A 191 -16.88 -16.64 -8.53
N VAL A 192 -15.67 -17.21 -8.62
CA VAL A 192 -14.62 -16.71 -9.51
C VAL A 192 -14.05 -17.83 -10.39
N PRO A 193 -13.60 -17.55 -11.63
CA PRO A 193 -12.83 -18.49 -12.43
C PRO A 193 -11.63 -19.06 -11.65
N SER A 194 -11.56 -20.39 -11.54
CA SER A 194 -10.53 -21.07 -10.74
C SER A 194 -10.46 -22.57 -11.05
N GLY A 195 -9.28 -23.17 -10.90
CA GLY A 195 -9.14 -24.63 -10.90
C GLY A 195 -9.55 -25.33 -9.58
N GLN A 196 -9.90 -24.58 -8.54
CA GLN A 196 -10.17 -25.06 -7.18
C GLN A 196 -11.67 -25.01 -6.86
N ASP A 197 -12.44 -25.84 -7.57
CA ASP A 197 -13.91 -25.88 -7.50
C ASP A 197 -14.43 -26.04 -6.05
N GLY A 198 -15.32 -25.13 -5.64
CA GLY A 198 -15.98 -25.12 -4.32
C GLY A 198 -15.11 -24.65 -3.14
N LYS A 199 -13.87 -24.18 -3.38
CA LYS A 199 -12.93 -23.73 -2.35
C LYS A 199 -12.76 -22.22 -2.32
N VAL A 200 -12.52 -21.66 -1.14
CA VAL A 200 -12.14 -20.25 -1.01
C VAL A 200 -10.71 -20.06 -1.50
N VAL A 201 -10.52 -19.32 -2.59
CA VAL A 201 -9.21 -19.07 -3.22
C VAL A 201 -8.60 -17.73 -2.86
N ALA A 202 -9.43 -16.75 -2.50
CA ALA A 202 -9.03 -15.44 -1.99
C ALA A 202 -10.06 -14.92 -0.99
N THR A 203 -9.67 -13.94 -0.18
CA THR A 203 -10.57 -13.24 0.73
C THR A 203 -10.28 -11.74 0.70
N MET A 204 -11.29 -10.92 0.96
CA MET A 204 -11.11 -9.51 1.28
C MET A 204 -11.79 -9.22 2.63
N PRO A 205 -11.07 -8.74 3.67
CA PRO A 205 -9.62 -8.59 3.75
C PRO A 205 -8.84 -9.89 3.48
N ALA A 206 -7.56 -9.76 3.13
CA ALA A 206 -6.70 -10.92 2.87
C ALA A 206 -6.57 -11.85 4.09
N ASP A 207 -6.22 -13.12 3.85
CA ASP A 207 -6.13 -14.15 4.89
C ASP A 207 -5.23 -13.73 6.06
N GLY A 208 -5.81 -13.67 7.26
CA GLY A 208 -5.14 -13.19 8.46
C GLY A 208 -5.21 -11.69 8.74
N GLN A 209 -5.94 -10.89 7.94
CA GLN A 209 -6.05 -9.43 8.11
C GLN A 209 -7.36 -8.99 8.80
N PRO A 210 -7.35 -7.83 9.50
CA PRO A 210 -8.55 -7.25 10.10
C PRO A 210 -9.47 -6.60 9.04
N VAL A 211 -10.76 -6.50 9.37
CA VAL A 211 -11.72 -5.71 8.58
C VAL A 211 -11.49 -4.23 8.81
N VAL A 212 -11.01 -3.55 7.77
CA VAL A 212 -11.04 -2.10 7.64
C VAL A 212 -12.43 -1.64 7.18
N GLU A 213 -12.75 -0.37 7.40
CA GLU A 213 -13.94 0.27 6.85
C GLU A 213 -13.59 0.97 5.56
N GLU A 214 -14.33 0.67 4.49
CA GLU A 214 -14.07 1.16 3.15
C GLU A 214 -15.38 1.72 2.59
N ASN A 215 -15.38 3.01 2.22
CA ASN A 215 -16.58 3.73 1.77
C ASN A 215 -17.80 3.58 2.71
N GLY A 216 -17.56 3.50 4.02
CA GLY A 216 -18.61 3.28 5.05
C GLY A 216 -19.10 1.83 5.17
N VAL A 217 -18.52 0.89 4.42
CA VAL A 217 -18.88 -0.54 4.43
C VAL A 217 -17.81 -1.34 5.17
N ARG A 218 -18.25 -2.22 6.06
CA ARG A 218 -17.40 -3.22 6.73
C ARG A 218 -17.86 -4.61 6.29
N ARG A 219 -17.12 -5.24 5.38
CA ARG A 219 -17.43 -6.55 4.79
C ARG A 219 -16.27 -7.55 4.91
N ILE A 220 -16.62 -8.84 4.88
CA ILE A 220 -15.73 -9.94 4.51
C ILE A 220 -16.27 -10.55 3.22
N ALA A 221 -15.48 -10.56 2.16
CA ALA A 221 -15.78 -11.27 0.92
C ALA A 221 -14.92 -12.54 0.82
N LEU A 222 -15.53 -13.64 0.38
CA LEU A 222 -14.86 -14.91 0.10
C LEU A 222 -14.97 -15.23 -1.39
N ALA A 223 -13.85 -15.27 -2.10
CA ALA A 223 -13.81 -15.71 -3.50
C ALA A 223 -13.84 -17.25 -3.53
N VAL A 224 -14.93 -17.82 -4.02
CA VAL A 224 -15.13 -19.27 -4.15
C VAL A 224 -14.78 -19.69 -5.58
N GLY A 225 -13.79 -20.55 -5.72
CA GLY A 225 -13.36 -21.03 -7.02
C GLY A 225 -14.42 -21.86 -7.72
N SER A 226 -14.62 -21.60 -9.01
CA SER A 226 -15.53 -22.34 -9.89
C SER A 226 -14.82 -22.66 -11.20
N ALA A 227 -14.73 -23.95 -11.53
CA ALA A 227 -14.14 -24.41 -12.79
C ALA A 227 -15.07 -24.22 -14.01
N LYS A 228 -16.29 -23.70 -13.77
CA LYS A 228 -17.33 -23.49 -14.79
C LYS A 228 -17.48 -22.03 -15.22
N ARG A 229 -16.99 -21.08 -14.42
CA ARG A 229 -16.97 -19.65 -14.78
C ARG A 229 -15.89 -19.40 -15.84
N PRO A 230 -16.20 -18.78 -16.99
CA PRO A 230 -15.20 -18.39 -17.97
C PRO A 230 -14.42 -17.15 -17.48
N GLY A 231 -13.19 -16.98 -17.96
CA GLY A 231 -12.29 -15.90 -17.53
C GLY A 231 -10.94 -16.40 -16.98
N ILE A 232 -10.09 -15.45 -16.60
CA ILE A 232 -8.71 -15.72 -16.18
C ILE A 232 -8.70 -16.30 -14.75
N PRO A 233 -8.19 -17.52 -14.51
CA PRO A 233 -8.27 -18.14 -13.20
C PRO A 233 -7.45 -17.43 -12.13
N MET A 234 -7.98 -17.34 -10.90
CA MET A 234 -7.27 -16.74 -9.75
C MET A 234 -5.86 -17.29 -9.49
N GLU A 235 -5.57 -18.55 -9.87
CA GLU A 235 -4.21 -19.11 -9.72
C GLU A 235 -3.16 -18.52 -10.66
N ILE A 236 -3.55 -17.65 -11.61
CA ILE A 236 -2.62 -16.94 -12.51
C ILE A 236 -1.89 -15.80 -11.77
N ALA A 237 -2.53 -15.15 -10.79
CA ALA A 237 -1.91 -14.11 -9.98
C ALA A 237 -0.69 -14.64 -9.23
N GLY A 238 0.44 -13.94 -9.34
CA GLY A 238 1.73 -14.35 -8.76
C GLY A 238 2.41 -15.53 -9.46
N MET A 239 1.85 -16.07 -10.55
CA MET A 239 2.52 -17.07 -11.38
C MET A 239 3.60 -16.42 -12.25
N ASP A 240 4.71 -17.11 -12.41
CA ASP A 240 5.75 -16.88 -13.43
C ASP A 240 5.14 -16.64 -14.83
N LYS A 241 5.57 -15.56 -15.52
CA LYS A 241 4.90 -15.05 -16.73
C LYS A 241 4.83 -16.05 -17.88
N ASP A 242 5.90 -16.81 -18.11
CA ASP A 242 5.97 -17.77 -19.21
C ASP A 242 5.11 -19.00 -18.92
N LYS A 243 5.05 -19.43 -17.65
CA LYS A 243 4.15 -20.52 -17.21
C LYS A 243 2.69 -20.10 -17.22
N ALA A 244 2.40 -18.85 -16.86
CA ALA A 244 1.05 -18.30 -16.93
C ALA A 244 0.55 -18.27 -18.39
N LYS A 245 1.37 -17.73 -19.30
CA LYS A 245 1.11 -17.74 -20.74
C LYS A 245 0.85 -19.15 -21.27
N GLN A 246 1.80 -20.08 -21.09
CA GLN A 246 1.63 -21.47 -21.52
C GLN A 246 0.35 -22.13 -20.96
N ARG A 247 0.02 -21.85 -19.69
CA ARG A 247 -1.18 -22.40 -19.04
C ARG A 247 -2.48 -21.85 -19.62
N LEU A 248 -2.52 -20.58 -20.04
CA LEU A 248 -3.70 -20.00 -20.69
C LEU A 248 -3.77 -20.38 -22.18
N GLU A 249 -2.67 -20.35 -22.93
CA GLU A 249 -2.62 -20.83 -24.32
C GLU A 249 -3.08 -22.29 -24.43
N SER A 250 -2.69 -23.16 -23.49
CA SER A 250 -3.17 -24.56 -23.46
C SER A 250 -4.68 -24.72 -23.23
N LYS A 251 -5.37 -23.65 -22.85
CA LYS A 251 -6.83 -23.57 -22.68
C LYS A 251 -7.53 -22.83 -23.84
N GLY A 252 -6.80 -22.34 -24.84
CA GLY A 252 -7.36 -21.65 -26.00
C GLY A 252 -7.46 -20.13 -25.87
N TYR A 253 -6.76 -19.52 -24.91
CA TYR A 253 -6.54 -18.06 -24.88
C TYR A 253 -5.43 -17.67 -25.86
N ASP A 254 -5.55 -16.51 -26.50
CA ASP A 254 -4.43 -15.78 -27.10
C ASP A 254 -3.86 -14.83 -26.05
N VAL A 255 -2.53 -14.80 -25.88
CA VAL A 255 -1.92 -14.22 -24.67
C VAL A 255 -0.81 -13.24 -25.02
N THR A 256 -1.10 -11.96 -24.80
CA THR A 256 -0.10 -10.87 -24.80
C THR A 256 0.54 -10.78 -23.40
N LEU A 257 1.85 -10.54 -23.34
CA LEU A 257 2.56 -10.26 -22.09
C LEU A 257 3.00 -8.79 -22.09
N ALA A 258 2.50 -8.01 -21.13
CA ALA A 258 2.85 -6.61 -20.98
C ALA A 258 3.67 -6.39 -19.69
N PRO A 259 4.77 -5.62 -19.74
CA PRO A 259 5.50 -5.23 -18.52
C PRO A 259 4.72 -4.19 -17.72
N MET A 260 4.75 -4.29 -16.39
CA MET A 260 4.25 -3.24 -15.49
C MET A 260 5.22 -2.98 -14.33
N MET A 261 5.17 -1.77 -13.76
CA MET A 261 5.88 -1.47 -12.52
C MET A 261 5.15 -2.05 -11.31
N ALA A 262 5.65 -3.20 -10.85
CA ALA A 262 5.16 -3.88 -9.66
C ALA A 262 6.27 -4.02 -8.59
N ASP A 263 5.87 -4.40 -7.39
CA ASP A 263 6.78 -4.70 -6.29
C ASP A 263 7.81 -5.77 -6.67
N LYS A 264 9.00 -5.70 -6.08
CA LYS A 264 10.12 -6.63 -6.31
C LYS A 264 9.79 -8.10 -6.06
N ALA A 265 8.76 -8.38 -5.24
CA ALA A 265 8.25 -9.73 -5.04
C ALA A 265 7.54 -10.31 -6.27
N MET A 266 7.09 -9.44 -7.18
CA MET A 266 6.34 -9.73 -8.41
C MET A 266 7.20 -9.70 -9.68
N THR A 267 8.51 -9.44 -9.58
CA THR A 267 9.42 -9.48 -10.74
C THR A 267 9.33 -10.83 -11.47
N GLY A 268 9.03 -10.79 -12.77
CA GLY A 268 8.84 -11.96 -13.63
C GLY A 268 7.52 -12.72 -13.43
N LYS A 269 6.59 -12.20 -12.60
CA LYS A 269 5.31 -12.83 -12.29
C LYS A 269 4.14 -11.95 -12.72
N ILE A 270 3.01 -12.57 -13.04
CA ILE A 270 1.76 -11.86 -13.33
C ILE A 270 1.28 -11.15 -12.08
N ALA A 271 1.11 -9.84 -12.17
CA ALA A 271 0.58 -8.99 -11.13
C ALA A 271 -0.85 -8.52 -11.44
N ASP A 272 -1.21 -8.41 -12.73
CA ASP A 272 -2.57 -8.05 -13.17
C ASP A 272 -2.89 -8.66 -14.56
N ALA A 273 -4.13 -8.54 -15.03
CA ALA A 273 -4.54 -8.92 -16.38
C ALA A 273 -5.73 -8.11 -16.90
N ASP A 274 -5.87 -8.03 -18.22
CA ASP A 274 -7.05 -7.54 -18.93
C ASP A 274 -7.57 -8.64 -19.87
N PRO A 275 -8.81 -9.15 -19.70
CA PRO A 275 -9.75 -8.87 -18.60
C PRO A 275 -9.23 -9.29 -17.21
N GLY A 276 -9.87 -8.79 -16.14
CA GLY A 276 -9.40 -8.94 -14.76
C GLY A 276 -9.20 -10.38 -14.28
N ILE A 277 -8.18 -10.60 -13.44
CA ILE A 277 -7.95 -11.92 -12.83
C ILE A 277 -9.07 -12.25 -11.84
N GLY A 278 -9.78 -13.36 -12.09
CA GLY A 278 -10.96 -13.75 -11.32
C GLY A 278 -12.26 -13.05 -11.72
N GLU A 279 -12.23 -12.19 -12.73
CA GLU A 279 -13.44 -11.62 -13.34
C GLU A 279 -14.08 -12.64 -14.31
N GLU A 280 -15.42 -12.68 -14.35
CA GLU A 280 -16.13 -13.49 -15.34
C GLU A 280 -16.10 -12.79 -16.72
N SER A 281 -15.34 -13.35 -17.66
CA SER A 281 -15.27 -12.87 -19.03
C SER A 281 -15.32 -14.01 -20.04
N GLY A 282 -15.97 -13.76 -21.18
CA GLY A 282 -15.99 -14.66 -22.34
C GLY A 282 -14.90 -14.37 -23.36
N GLU A 283 -14.05 -13.36 -23.12
CA GLU A 283 -12.98 -12.96 -24.04
C GLU A 283 -11.79 -13.92 -23.95
N THR A 284 -11.19 -14.20 -25.11
CA THR A 284 -10.06 -15.15 -25.22
C THR A 284 -8.75 -14.48 -25.61
N ASP A 285 -8.77 -13.27 -26.16
CA ASP A 285 -7.59 -12.42 -26.30
C ASP A 285 -7.38 -11.72 -24.95
N VAL A 286 -6.22 -11.92 -24.34
CA VAL A 286 -5.93 -11.44 -22.98
C VAL A 286 -4.52 -10.87 -22.88
N THR A 287 -4.38 -9.77 -22.13
CA THR A 287 -3.09 -9.23 -21.74
C THR A 287 -2.79 -9.60 -20.30
N LEU A 288 -1.66 -10.27 -20.05
CA LEU A 288 -1.16 -10.49 -18.69
C LEU A 288 -0.06 -9.47 -18.39
N TYR A 289 -0.27 -8.67 -17.34
CA TYR A 289 0.71 -7.70 -16.87
C TYR A 289 1.65 -8.34 -15.86
N TYR A 290 2.95 -8.33 -16.14
CA TYR A 290 3.96 -8.92 -15.28
C TYR A 290 4.87 -7.87 -14.64
N GLY A 291 5.29 -8.11 -13.40
CA GLY A 291 6.24 -7.23 -12.71
C GLY A 291 7.56 -7.18 -13.46
N ALA A 292 7.89 -6.02 -14.00
CA ALA A 292 9.05 -5.81 -14.85
C ALA A 292 10.33 -5.54 -14.03
N THR A 293 11.47 -5.93 -14.58
CA THR A 293 12.79 -5.42 -14.17
C THR A 293 12.98 -3.97 -14.66
N PRO A 294 13.94 -3.19 -14.09
CA PRO A 294 14.21 -1.84 -14.58
C PRO A 294 14.57 -1.77 -16.07
N ASP A 295 15.29 -2.79 -16.59
CA ASP A 295 15.60 -2.89 -18.01
C ASP A 295 14.34 -3.17 -18.85
N GLU A 296 13.46 -4.07 -18.41
CA GLU A 296 12.17 -4.32 -19.09
C GLU A 296 11.26 -3.08 -19.07
N VAL A 297 11.26 -2.26 -18.01
CA VAL A 297 10.55 -0.97 -17.98
C VAL A 297 11.12 -0.02 -19.03
N LYS A 298 12.45 0.10 -19.12
CA LYS A 298 13.13 0.94 -20.11
C LYS A 298 12.87 0.46 -21.54
N GLN A 299 12.84 -0.85 -21.79
CA GLN A 299 12.47 -1.40 -23.11
C GLN A 299 10.99 -1.20 -23.43
N ALA A 300 10.09 -1.26 -22.45
CA ALA A 300 8.66 -1.00 -22.63
C ALA A 300 8.36 0.42 -23.13
N MET A 301 9.23 1.38 -22.82
CA MET A 301 9.10 2.76 -23.24
C MET A 301 9.64 3.02 -24.65
N LEU A 302 10.37 2.07 -25.24
CA LEU A 302 11.04 2.24 -26.52
C LEU A 302 10.05 2.09 -27.68
N VAL A 303 9.97 3.11 -28.53
CA VAL A 303 9.15 3.14 -29.74
C VAL A 303 10.08 3.21 -30.95
N ASP A 304 9.83 2.36 -31.94
CA ASP A 304 10.51 2.35 -33.23
C ASP A 304 9.75 3.26 -34.21
N HIS A 305 10.37 4.35 -34.67
CA HIS A 305 9.76 5.32 -35.58
C HIS A 305 10.27 5.12 -37.01
N ASP A 306 9.44 4.52 -37.88
CA ASP A 306 9.69 4.44 -39.33
C ASP A 306 9.20 5.72 -40.03
N GLU A 307 10.05 6.76 -40.04
CA GLU A 307 9.84 7.92 -40.92
C GLU A 307 10.33 7.61 -42.35
N SER A 308 9.45 7.89 -43.33
CA SER A 308 9.62 7.54 -44.74
C SER A 308 11.00 7.90 -45.31
N GLU A 309 11.56 6.98 -46.11
CA GLU A 309 12.86 7.09 -46.78
C GLU A 309 14.08 7.21 -45.84
N GLY A 310 14.17 6.30 -44.86
CA GLY A 310 15.44 5.94 -44.22
C GLY A 310 15.86 6.82 -43.05
N ASN A 311 14.89 7.45 -42.37
CA ASN A 311 15.10 8.18 -41.12
C ASN A 311 14.55 7.39 -39.92
N GLU A 312 14.74 6.07 -39.92
CA GLU A 312 14.44 5.20 -38.78
C GLU A 312 15.18 5.70 -37.52
N PHE A 313 14.43 5.95 -36.45
CA PHE A 313 14.97 6.29 -35.14
C PHE A 313 14.13 5.66 -34.04
N HIS A 314 14.74 5.45 -32.88
CA HIS A 314 14.05 4.93 -31.71
C HIS A 314 13.93 6.04 -30.65
N ALA A 315 12.91 6.03 -29.81
CA ALA A 315 12.79 6.98 -28.70
C ALA A 315 12.05 6.40 -27.51
N TYR A 316 12.33 6.91 -26.30
CA TYR A 316 11.60 6.56 -25.08
C TYR A 316 10.27 7.32 -24.99
N ASP A 317 9.40 7.09 -25.97
CA ASP A 317 8.15 7.82 -26.16
C ASP A 317 6.91 7.08 -25.59
N ASP A 318 6.94 5.77 -25.30
CA ASP A 318 5.75 5.10 -24.71
C ASP A 318 5.72 5.15 -23.18
N LEU A 319 5.01 6.14 -22.63
CA LEU A 319 4.89 6.35 -21.19
C LEU A 319 3.69 5.65 -20.55
N ARG A 320 2.99 4.73 -21.26
CA ARG A 320 1.82 4.00 -20.74
C ARG A 320 2.07 3.33 -19.39
N ILE A 321 3.26 2.75 -19.19
CA ILE A 321 3.65 2.05 -17.96
C ILE A 321 3.65 2.95 -16.70
N LEU A 322 3.65 4.28 -16.87
CA LEU A 322 3.63 5.26 -15.77
C LEU A 322 2.21 5.58 -15.27
N LEU A 323 1.18 5.38 -16.12
CA LEU A 323 -0.18 5.87 -15.91
C LEU A 323 -0.89 5.30 -14.68
N GLY A 324 -1.74 6.11 -14.05
CA GLY A 324 -2.49 5.77 -12.84
C GLY A 324 -1.91 6.42 -11.59
N ASP A 325 -2.35 5.93 -10.43
CA ASP A 325 -2.09 6.58 -9.13
C ASP A 325 -0.71 6.24 -8.54
N TRP A 326 -0.19 7.22 -7.81
CA TRP A 326 1.05 7.14 -7.05
C TRP A 326 0.85 7.85 -5.71
N CYS A 327 1.10 7.17 -4.59
CA CYS A 327 0.80 7.66 -3.25
C CYS A 327 1.98 7.50 -2.30
N THR A 328 2.21 8.51 -1.46
CA THR A 328 3.07 8.39 -0.28
C THR A 328 2.39 7.52 0.78
N ASP A 329 3.16 6.89 1.67
CA ASP A 329 2.59 6.15 2.81
C ASP A 329 1.92 7.09 3.84
N GLY A 330 2.09 8.40 3.70
CA GLY A 330 1.35 9.44 4.43
C GLY A 330 -0.04 9.75 3.86
N GLY A 331 -0.43 9.18 2.72
CA GLY A 331 -1.74 9.36 2.09
C GLY A 331 -1.85 10.56 1.14
N ASP A 332 -0.74 11.26 0.84
CA ASP A 332 -0.69 12.23 -0.26
C ASP A 332 -0.49 11.50 -1.59
N CYS A 333 -1.25 11.85 -2.63
CA CYS A 333 -1.36 11.11 -3.88
C CYS A 333 -1.39 12.01 -5.12
N ILE A 334 -0.74 11.56 -6.19
CA ILE A 334 -0.88 12.12 -7.54
C ILE A 334 -1.37 11.04 -8.51
N THR A 335 -2.07 11.44 -9.57
CA THR A 335 -2.41 10.57 -10.70
C THR A 335 -1.63 11.03 -11.92
N LEU A 336 -0.85 10.13 -12.55
CA LEU A 336 -0.30 10.39 -13.89
C LEU A 336 -1.34 9.97 -14.93
N VAL A 337 -1.74 10.92 -15.78
CA VAL A 337 -2.69 10.70 -16.89
C VAL A 337 -2.03 11.04 -18.21
N GLU A 338 -2.54 10.50 -19.31
CA GLU A 338 -2.13 10.89 -20.66
C GLU A 338 -2.33 12.40 -20.88
N ASN A 339 -1.36 13.04 -21.52
CA ASN A 339 -1.49 14.40 -22.00
C ASN A 339 -2.27 14.43 -23.32
N GLN A 340 -3.54 14.82 -23.21
CA GLN A 340 -4.51 14.95 -24.30
C GLN A 340 -4.18 16.05 -25.34
N GLN A 341 -3.05 16.77 -25.20
CA GLN A 341 -2.53 17.69 -26.22
C GLN A 341 -1.56 17.03 -27.22
N SER A 342 -1.32 15.73 -27.09
CA SER A 342 -0.50 14.95 -28.03
C SER A 342 -1.10 14.97 -29.44
N GLY A 343 -0.24 14.77 -30.45
CA GLY A 343 -0.56 14.95 -31.88
C GLY A 343 -1.43 13.83 -32.51
N PRO A 344 -1.19 13.46 -33.78
CA PRO A 344 -2.07 12.53 -34.50
C PRO A 344 -2.19 11.16 -33.82
N ASP A 345 -3.28 10.43 -34.12
CA ASP A 345 -3.60 9.11 -33.58
C ASP A 345 -2.41 8.13 -33.66
N VAL A 346 -1.67 8.00 -32.56
CA VAL A 346 -0.62 7.00 -32.32
C VAL A 346 -1.08 6.04 -31.23
N ASP A 347 -0.55 4.82 -31.23
CA ASP A 347 -0.97 3.72 -30.36
C ASP A 347 -0.18 3.62 -29.03
N TYR A 348 0.61 4.65 -28.71
CA TYR A 348 1.43 4.78 -27.49
C TYR A 348 1.22 6.14 -26.81
N VAL A 349 1.51 6.23 -25.50
CA VAL A 349 1.28 7.47 -24.73
C VAL A 349 2.54 8.33 -24.72
N ARG A 350 2.63 9.24 -25.69
CA ARG A 350 3.82 10.08 -25.93
C ARG A 350 4.24 10.98 -24.77
N SER A 351 3.26 11.49 -24.01
CA SER A 351 3.53 12.36 -22.87
C SER A 351 2.46 12.21 -21.80
N VAL A 352 2.85 12.40 -20.54
CA VAL A 352 1.96 12.32 -19.38
C VAL A 352 1.85 13.66 -18.67
N GLN A 353 0.87 13.83 -17.79
CA GLN A 353 0.72 14.99 -16.94
C GLN A 353 0.22 14.57 -15.56
N ILE A 354 0.54 15.34 -14.53
CA ILE A 354 -0.09 15.19 -13.21
C ILE A 354 -1.52 15.68 -13.31
N GLN A 355 -2.51 14.86 -12.95
CA GLN A 355 -3.92 15.22 -13.07
C GLN A 355 -4.24 16.52 -12.29
N GLY A 356 -4.85 17.49 -12.97
CA GLY A 356 -5.18 18.80 -12.39
C GLY A 356 -4.08 19.86 -12.52
N ARG A 357 -2.91 19.50 -13.08
CA ARG A 357 -1.86 20.43 -13.49
C ARG A 357 -1.88 20.63 -15.00
N THR A 358 -1.67 21.87 -15.44
CA THR A 358 -1.80 22.28 -16.87
C THR A 358 -0.70 23.28 -17.27
N ASP A 359 0.40 23.29 -16.52
CA ASP A 359 1.51 24.23 -16.63
C ASP A 359 2.58 23.80 -17.65
N ALA A 360 2.67 22.51 -17.99
CA ALA A 360 3.53 22.00 -19.06
C ALA A 360 2.83 22.11 -20.43
N GLN A 361 3.42 22.87 -21.38
CA GLN A 361 2.83 23.09 -22.71
C GLN A 361 2.80 21.82 -23.58
N PHE A 362 3.71 20.87 -23.35
CA PHE A 362 3.81 19.61 -24.12
C PHE A 362 3.80 18.37 -23.23
N GLY A 363 3.31 18.50 -21.99
CA GLY A 363 3.34 17.43 -20.99
C GLY A 363 4.75 17.06 -20.54
N LEU A 364 4.84 15.98 -19.77
CA LEU A 364 6.08 15.39 -19.28
C LEU A 364 6.52 14.26 -20.20
N GLY A 365 7.78 14.30 -20.63
CA GLY A 365 8.41 13.32 -21.51
C GLY A 365 9.72 12.76 -20.92
N ALA A 366 10.08 11.52 -21.27
CA ALA A 366 11.43 10.99 -21.02
C ALA A 366 12.41 11.46 -22.11
N CYS A 367 11.93 11.64 -23.35
CA CYS A 367 12.59 12.42 -24.38
C CYS A 367 12.00 13.86 -24.44
N PRO A 368 12.80 14.91 -24.20
CA PRO A 368 12.35 16.28 -24.42
C PRO A 368 12.36 16.68 -25.90
N PHE A 369 11.50 17.61 -26.28
CA PHE A 369 11.40 18.13 -27.65
C PHE A 369 12.64 18.98 -28.00
N SER A 370 13.64 18.33 -28.60
CA SER A 370 14.72 19.02 -29.31
C SER A 370 14.35 19.17 -30.79
N GLN A 371 14.85 20.22 -31.45
CA GLN A 371 14.49 20.57 -32.84
C GLN A 371 15.15 19.67 -33.90
N GLY A 372 15.48 18.41 -33.56
CA GLY A 372 16.07 17.42 -34.46
C GLY A 372 15.48 16.03 -34.23
N VAL A 373 15.15 15.35 -35.34
CA VAL A 373 14.66 13.96 -35.36
C VAL A 373 15.73 13.01 -34.81
N GLY A 374 15.33 11.97 -34.06
CA GLY A 374 16.25 10.97 -33.50
C GLY A 374 17.13 11.44 -32.34
N MET A 375 17.01 12.68 -31.87
CA MET A 375 17.84 13.27 -30.81
C MET A 375 17.64 12.66 -29.40
N CYS A 376 16.86 11.59 -29.24
CA CYS A 376 16.78 10.77 -28.03
C CYS A 376 16.93 9.28 -28.36
N ASP A 377 17.63 8.94 -29.44
CA ASP A 377 17.78 7.55 -29.88
C ASP A 377 18.87 6.83 -29.06
N PRO A 378 18.51 5.79 -28.27
CA PRO A 378 19.47 5.03 -27.49
C PRO A 378 20.33 4.07 -28.33
N VAL A 379 19.90 3.73 -29.55
CA VAL A 379 20.58 2.81 -30.48
C VAL A 379 21.52 3.58 -31.40
N ASN A 380 21.08 4.72 -31.92
CA ASN A 380 21.86 5.51 -32.86
C ASN A 380 22.97 6.31 -32.16
N THR A 381 24.19 5.77 -32.19
CA THR A 381 25.40 6.36 -31.58
C THR A 381 25.75 7.80 -32.00
N ARG A 382 25.19 8.31 -33.11
CA ARG A 382 25.31 9.74 -33.46
C ARG A 382 24.48 10.62 -32.53
N TYR A 383 23.31 10.15 -32.12
CA TYR A 383 22.34 10.92 -31.35
C TYR A 383 22.33 10.54 -29.87
N SER A 384 22.65 9.29 -29.50
CA SER A 384 22.65 8.82 -28.10
C SER A 384 23.59 9.58 -27.14
N GLN A 385 24.50 10.42 -27.66
CA GLN A 385 25.24 11.38 -26.83
C GLN A 385 24.32 12.32 -26.04
N SER A 386 23.13 12.60 -26.60
CA SER A 386 22.08 13.38 -25.98
C SER A 386 21.50 12.75 -24.72
N LEU A 387 21.65 11.43 -24.55
CA LEU A 387 21.13 10.63 -23.44
C LEU A 387 22.23 10.26 -22.44
N MET A 388 23.51 10.34 -22.79
CA MET A 388 24.62 9.76 -21.99
C MET A 388 24.76 10.28 -20.54
N ARG A 389 23.99 11.28 -20.12
CA ARG A 389 23.98 11.82 -18.74
C ARG A 389 22.58 11.98 -18.13
N SER A 390 21.53 11.59 -18.85
CA SER A 390 20.25 11.33 -18.19
C SER A 390 20.33 10.00 -17.46
N LEU A 391 19.46 9.82 -16.47
CA LEU A 391 19.33 8.54 -15.79
C LEU A 391 18.80 7.45 -16.75
N ILE A 392 17.90 7.80 -17.69
CA ILE A 392 17.43 6.87 -18.73
C ILE A 392 18.56 6.36 -19.63
N GLY A 393 19.63 7.13 -19.84
CA GLY A 393 20.81 6.70 -20.60
C GLY A 393 21.76 5.76 -19.83
N GLY A 394 21.68 5.71 -18.49
CA GLY A 394 22.61 4.93 -17.66
C GLY A 394 22.06 3.59 -17.15
N ASP A 395 22.91 2.87 -16.39
CA ASP A 395 22.58 1.55 -15.79
C ASP A 395 22.06 1.66 -14.34
N SER A 396 21.51 2.81 -13.94
CA SER A 396 20.89 2.93 -12.61
C SER A 396 19.52 2.24 -12.54
N GLY A 397 18.86 2.04 -13.69
CA GLY A 397 17.47 1.56 -13.77
C GLY A 397 16.42 2.64 -13.45
N ALA A 398 16.80 3.76 -12.84
CA ALA A 398 15.95 4.94 -12.70
C ALA A 398 16.02 5.82 -13.95
N PHE A 399 15.02 6.69 -14.13
CA PHE A 399 14.96 7.64 -15.24
C PHE A 399 14.19 8.91 -14.85
N GLU A 400 14.32 9.96 -15.66
CA GLU A 400 13.59 11.21 -15.47
C GLU A 400 12.44 11.36 -16.47
N ILE A 401 11.38 12.04 -16.03
CA ILE A 401 10.39 12.68 -16.92
C ILE A 401 10.24 14.14 -16.51
N TYR A 402 10.17 15.05 -17.46
CA TYR A 402 10.07 16.49 -17.20
C TYR A 402 9.36 17.19 -18.35
N ASP A 403 8.98 18.46 -18.16
CA ASP A 403 8.35 19.27 -19.21
C ASP A 403 9.14 19.15 -20.52
N SER A 404 8.51 18.54 -21.52
CA SER A 404 9.11 18.26 -22.83
C SER A 404 9.57 19.54 -23.53
N PHE A 405 9.09 20.71 -23.09
CA PHE A 405 9.41 22.02 -23.64
C PHE A 405 10.35 22.86 -22.77
N ALA A 406 10.92 22.29 -21.71
CA ALA A 406 11.79 23.00 -20.76
C ALA A 406 13.04 23.66 -21.38
N TYR A 407 13.44 23.28 -22.61
CA TYR A 407 14.51 23.96 -23.36
C TYR A 407 14.12 25.33 -23.92
N ALA A 408 12.82 25.60 -24.09
CA ALA A 408 12.33 26.90 -24.53
C ALA A 408 12.30 27.87 -23.35
N PRO A 409 13.10 28.95 -23.36
CA PRO A 409 13.11 29.92 -22.28
C PRO A 409 11.82 30.76 -22.26
N TRP A 410 11.54 31.38 -21.14
CA TRP A 410 10.42 32.30 -20.95
C TRP A 410 10.83 33.73 -21.28
N CYS A 411 9.95 34.42 -22.01
CA CYS A 411 9.93 35.86 -22.14
C CYS A 411 8.69 36.40 -21.42
N GLY A 412 8.87 36.87 -20.18
CA GLY A 412 7.76 37.30 -19.33
C GLY A 412 6.79 36.16 -19.04
N THR A 413 5.62 36.18 -19.67
CA THR A 413 4.57 35.15 -19.54
C THR A 413 4.45 34.22 -20.77
N ARG A 414 5.37 34.31 -21.74
CA ARG A 414 5.36 33.49 -22.96
C ARG A 414 6.59 32.58 -23.04
N GLN A 415 6.41 31.29 -23.31
CA GLN A 415 7.50 30.36 -23.58
C GLN A 415 7.93 30.44 -25.06
N MET A 416 9.25 30.48 -25.32
CA MET A 416 9.85 30.93 -26.58
C MET A 416 10.40 29.77 -27.43
N GLY A 417 9.55 28.83 -27.82
CA GLY A 417 9.95 27.66 -28.63
C GLY A 417 9.30 27.57 -30.02
N SER A 418 8.90 28.71 -30.60
CA SER A 418 8.43 28.79 -31.99
C SER A 418 9.03 30.02 -32.66
N ALA A 419 9.25 29.98 -33.97
CA ALA A 419 9.70 31.14 -34.74
C ALA A 419 8.64 32.25 -34.78
N GLY A 420 9.06 33.52 -34.80
CA GLY A 420 8.18 34.68 -34.95
C GLY A 420 8.20 35.71 -33.80
N PRO A 421 8.22 35.33 -32.51
CA PRO A 421 8.37 36.27 -31.41
C PRO A 421 9.84 36.49 -31.03
N TRP A 422 10.18 37.70 -30.61
CA TRP A 422 11.45 38.08 -29.97
C TRP A 422 11.20 38.50 -28.52
N CYS A 423 12.25 38.58 -27.71
CA CYS A 423 12.17 39.01 -26.31
C CYS A 423 12.97 40.29 -26.08
N ASP A 424 12.29 41.39 -25.77
CA ASP A 424 12.89 42.68 -25.48
C ASP A 424 12.70 43.00 -23.99
N HIS A 425 13.79 42.95 -23.20
CA HIS A 425 13.79 43.17 -21.75
C HIS A 425 12.70 42.35 -20.99
N GLY A 426 12.47 41.11 -21.40
CA GLY A 426 11.45 40.22 -20.83
C GLY A 426 10.03 40.43 -21.36
N ALA A 427 9.82 41.32 -22.35
CA ALA A 427 8.54 41.51 -23.02
C ALA A 427 8.55 40.84 -24.42
N PRO A 428 7.55 39.99 -24.77
CA PRO A 428 7.48 39.38 -26.09
C PRO A 428 7.03 40.40 -27.14
N VAL A 429 7.85 40.60 -28.18
CA VAL A 429 7.55 41.46 -29.34
C VAL A 429 7.39 40.60 -30.61
N PHE A 430 6.48 41.01 -31.50
CA PHE A 430 6.06 40.22 -32.67
C PHE A 430 6.34 40.90 -34.02
N GLU A 431 6.80 42.15 -34.00
CA GLU A 431 7.33 42.84 -35.18
C GLU A 431 8.85 42.65 -35.21
N TYR A 432 9.43 42.50 -36.40
CA TYR A 432 10.87 42.32 -36.55
C TYR A 432 11.63 43.53 -35.99
N PRO A 433 12.43 43.38 -34.93
CA PRO A 433 13.03 44.51 -34.22
C PRO A 433 14.24 45.14 -34.94
N GLY A 434 14.57 44.67 -36.14
CA GLY A 434 15.65 45.19 -36.96
C GLY A 434 16.97 44.41 -36.83
N ASP A 435 17.92 44.76 -37.69
CA ASP A 435 19.24 44.13 -37.73
C ASP A 435 20.04 44.45 -36.46
N GLY A 436 20.70 43.45 -35.89
CA GLY A 436 21.51 43.60 -34.67
C GLY A 436 20.73 43.54 -33.35
N PHE A 437 19.42 43.26 -33.39
CA PHE A 437 18.67 42.94 -32.18
C PHE A 437 19.14 41.62 -31.55
N HIS A 438 19.19 41.59 -30.23
CA HIS A 438 19.45 40.40 -29.43
C HIS A 438 18.35 40.23 -28.37
N ASN A 439 17.86 39.00 -28.20
CA ASN A 439 16.89 38.71 -27.14
C ASN A 439 17.49 39.02 -25.76
N SER A 440 16.69 39.61 -24.88
CA SER A 440 17.07 40.03 -23.53
C SER A 440 15.93 39.86 -22.53
N GLY A 441 16.25 39.59 -21.26
CA GLY A 441 15.28 39.24 -20.23
C GLY A 441 14.62 37.87 -20.44
N LEU A 442 15.31 36.95 -21.13
CA LEU A 442 14.92 35.55 -21.22
C LEU A 442 15.28 34.81 -19.92
N GLU A 443 14.41 33.90 -19.48
CA GLU A 443 14.59 33.12 -18.25
C GLU A 443 14.27 31.64 -18.45
N TYR A 444 15.15 30.76 -17.97
CA TYR A 444 14.77 29.41 -17.60
C TYR A 444 14.08 29.41 -16.23
N ARG A 445 13.10 28.52 -16.07
CA ARG A 445 12.32 28.33 -14.84
C ARG A 445 12.30 26.86 -14.49
N MET A 446 12.31 26.53 -13.20
CA MET A 446 12.04 25.16 -12.74
C MET A 446 10.59 24.79 -13.04
N GLY A 447 10.39 24.01 -14.11
CA GLY A 447 9.14 23.30 -14.36
C GLY A 447 9.10 21.96 -13.62
N ASP A 448 8.07 21.15 -13.92
CA ASP A 448 7.96 19.80 -13.41
C ASP A 448 9.11 18.91 -13.89
N PHE A 449 9.63 18.13 -12.94
CA PHE A 449 10.72 17.20 -13.12
C PHE A 449 10.55 16.10 -12.08
N LEU A 450 10.33 14.88 -12.54
CA LEU A 450 10.09 13.71 -11.73
C LEU A 450 11.20 12.69 -12.01
N VAL A 451 11.60 11.95 -10.97
CA VAL A 451 12.52 10.82 -11.08
C VAL A 451 11.74 9.56 -10.79
N VAL A 452 11.63 8.67 -11.78
CA VAL A 452 10.97 7.38 -11.66
C VAL A 452 12.01 6.32 -11.28
N VAL A 453 11.68 5.53 -10.27
CA VAL A 453 12.54 4.50 -9.68
C VAL A 453 11.80 3.15 -9.69
N PRO A 454 11.96 2.33 -10.76
CA PRO A 454 11.46 0.98 -10.80
C PRO A 454 12.01 0.10 -9.66
N ALA A 455 11.24 -0.89 -9.23
CA ALA A 455 11.65 -1.81 -8.18
C ALA A 455 12.94 -2.55 -8.58
N GLY A 456 14.00 -2.39 -7.79
CA GLY A 456 15.33 -2.96 -8.07
C GLY A 456 16.34 -2.04 -8.74
N ALA A 457 16.01 -0.77 -9.02
CA ALA A 457 16.97 0.24 -9.45
C ALA A 457 18.10 0.49 -8.42
N ASP A 458 19.30 0.85 -8.89
CA ASP A 458 20.50 1.13 -8.10
C ASP A 458 20.52 2.60 -7.61
N VAL A 459 19.59 2.93 -6.71
CA VAL A 459 19.46 4.28 -6.13
C VAL A 459 20.74 4.73 -5.41
N LYS A 460 21.48 3.79 -4.81
CA LYS A 460 22.74 4.08 -4.09
C LYS A 460 23.82 4.62 -5.01
N ARG A 461 23.83 4.24 -6.30
CA ARG A 461 24.70 4.86 -7.31
C ARG A 461 24.38 6.34 -7.51
N LEU A 462 23.11 6.73 -7.45
CA LEU A 462 22.64 8.11 -7.61
C LEU A 462 22.96 8.98 -6.39
N GLU A 463 22.80 8.42 -5.19
CA GLU A 463 23.26 9.05 -3.94
C GLU A 463 24.78 9.28 -3.98
N THR A 464 25.54 8.26 -4.41
CA THR A 464 27.01 8.31 -4.48
C THR A 464 27.54 9.24 -5.58
N SER A 465 26.81 9.41 -6.69
CA SER A 465 27.18 10.35 -7.76
C SER A 465 26.90 11.81 -7.42
N GLY A 466 26.22 12.09 -6.30
CA GLY A 466 25.77 13.43 -5.94
C GLY A 466 24.60 13.93 -6.77
N TYR A 467 23.80 13.03 -7.35
CA TYR A 467 22.60 13.39 -8.12
C TYR A 467 21.56 14.11 -7.25
N PHE A 468 21.50 13.79 -5.96
CA PHE A 468 20.56 14.39 -5.00
C PHE A 468 21.22 15.49 -4.14
N ALA A 469 20.57 16.66 -4.02
CA ALA A 469 21.13 17.85 -3.37
C ALA A 469 20.85 17.97 -1.87
N ARG A 470 19.62 17.66 -1.41
CA ARG A 470 19.15 17.91 -0.03
C ARG A 470 18.10 16.87 0.37
N VAL A 471 18.19 16.33 1.60
CA VAL A 471 17.10 15.60 2.27
C VAL A 471 16.12 16.64 2.85
N LYS A 472 14.81 16.36 2.87
CA LYS A 472 13.82 17.25 3.51
C LYS A 472 13.98 17.23 5.04
N ASP A 473 13.75 18.35 5.72
CA ASP A 473 14.05 18.46 7.15
C ASP A 473 13.32 17.40 8.00
N GLY A 474 14.10 16.63 8.77
CA GLY A 474 13.59 15.56 9.63
C GLY A 474 13.29 14.23 8.92
N ASP A 475 13.64 14.09 7.64
CA ASP A 475 13.20 12.99 6.78
C ASP A 475 14.30 11.94 6.55
N THR A 476 14.77 11.32 7.63
CA THR A 476 16.00 10.49 7.63
C THR A 476 15.79 9.02 7.24
N GLN A 477 14.56 8.59 6.94
CA GLN A 477 14.25 7.18 6.66
C GLN A 477 14.20 6.94 5.15
N ALA A 478 15.06 6.04 4.66
CA ALA A 478 15.12 5.66 3.26
C ALA A 478 13.81 5.00 2.81
N PRO A 479 13.36 5.22 1.56
CA PRO A 479 12.12 4.65 1.07
C PRO A 479 12.21 3.13 0.95
N ASP A 480 11.05 2.47 0.93
CA ASP A 480 10.95 1.05 0.64
C ASP A 480 11.35 0.76 -0.82
N ALA A 481 12.62 0.45 -1.01
CA ALA A 481 13.21 0.08 -2.30
C ALA A 481 12.73 -1.29 -2.84
N THR A 482 11.77 -1.95 -2.19
CA THR A 482 11.07 -3.12 -2.75
C THR A 482 9.84 -2.74 -3.56
N ARG A 483 9.31 -1.52 -3.41
CA ARG A 483 8.18 -0.97 -4.17
C ARG A 483 8.71 0.00 -5.24
N PRO A 484 8.13 0.04 -6.46
CA PRO A 484 8.45 1.08 -7.42
C PRO A 484 7.87 2.43 -6.95
N TYR A 485 8.65 3.50 -7.09
CA TYR A 485 8.23 4.84 -6.66
C TYR A 485 8.71 5.92 -7.62
N LEU A 486 8.14 7.12 -7.49
CA LEU A 486 8.67 8.33 -8.09
C LEU A 486 8.94 9.40 -7.03
N LEU A 487 9.80 10.35 -7.39
CA LEU A 487 10.05 11.58 -6.65
C LEU A 487 9.62 12.76 -7.51
N ILE A 488 9.04 13.79 -6.89
CA ILE A 488 8.68 15.06 -7.54
C ILE A 488 9.66 16.12 -7.06
N ARG A 489 10.28 16.88 -7.98
CA ARG A 489 11.15 17.99 -7.59
C ARG A 489 10.35 19.02 -6.80
N ASP A 490 10.90 19.47 -5.66
CA ASP A 490 10.30 20.48 -4.79
C ASP A 490 11.05 21.81 -4.93
N PRO A 491 10.52 22.80 -5.68
CA PRO A 491 11.19 24.09 -5.89
C PRO A 491 11.46 24.87 -4.59
N SER A 492 10.76 24.57 -3.49
CA SER A 492 10.97 25.25 -2.20
C SER A 492 12.28 24.87 -1.50
N LEU A 493 12.95 23.82 -1.96
CA LEU A 493 14.24 23.35 -1.42
C LEU A 493 15.46 24.04 -2.07
N TYR A 494 15.24 24.95 -3.01
CA TYR A 494 16.28 25.63 -3.79
C TYR A 494 16.35 27.11 -3.49
N ASP A 495 17.57 27.65 -3.51
CA ASP A 495 17.82 29.07 -3.24
C ASP A 495 17.51 29.94 -4.49
N GLU A 496 17.57 29.34 -5.69
CA GLU A 496 17.18 29.93 -6.98
C GLU A 496 16.35 28.93 -7.79
N THR A 497 15.20 29.37 -8.34
CA THR A 497 14.30 28.56 -9.18
C THR A 497 14.16 29.10 -10.61
N THR A 498 14.88 30.19 -10.91
CA THR A 498 14.99 30.82 -12.22
C THR A 498 16.46 31.04 -12.57
N ALA A 499 16.78 31.05 -13.86
CA ALA A 499 18.14 31.31 -14.34
C ALA A 499 18.08 32.10 -15.65
N SER A 500 18.99 33.06 -15.85
CA SER A 500 19.04 33.82 -17.10
C SER A 500 19.26 32.91 -18.30
N ALA A 501 18.48 33.15 -19.34
CA ALA A 501 18.59 32.55 -20.66
C ALA A 501 18.96 33.61 -21.73
N ASP A 502 19.65 34.67 -21.30
CA ASP A 502 20.21 35.69 -22.20
C ASP A 502 21.57 35.27 -22.77
N GLY A 503 21.91 35.82 -23.95
CA GLY A 503 23.17 35.58 -24.63
C GLY A 503 23.10 34.48 -25.70
N SER A 504 24.27 33.99 -26.13
CA SER A 504 24.37 32.99 -27.20
C SER A 504 24.33 31.57 -26.64
N HIS A 505 23.29 30.82 -26.99
CA HIS A 505 23.10 29.41 -26.60
C HIS A 505 23.20 29.13 -25.07
N PRO A 506 22.57 29.91 -24.20
CA PRO A 506 22.49 29.58 -22.77
C PRO A 506 21.67 28.30 -22.59
N ARG A 507 22.15 27.38 -21.76
CA ARG A 507 21.48 26.09 -21.47
C ARG A 507 20.67 26.15 -20.19
N ASN A 508 19.50 25.53 -20.17
CA ASN A 508 18.70 25.36 -18.96
C ASN A 508 19.52 24.60 -17.89
N PRO A 509 19.75 25.14 -16.67
CA PRO A 509 20.45 24.40 -15.61
C PRO A 509 19.55 23.41 -14.84
N PHE A 510 18.24 23.48 -15.05
CA PHE A 510 17.22 22.71 -14.32
C PHE A 510 16.76 21.44 -15.04
N VAL A 511 17.15 21.23 -16.29
CA VAL A 511 16.89 19.97 -17.02
C VAL A 511 18.17 19.53 -17.70
N TYR A 512 18.28 18.24 -17.98
CA TYR A 512 19.41 17.71 -18.72
C TYR A 512 19.46 18.30 -20.13
N ASP A 513 20.67 18.57 -20.65
CA ASP A 513 20.90 19.09 -22.00
C ASP A 513 21.92 18.21 -22.72
N SER A 514 21.51 17.80 -23.91
CA SER A 514 22.19 16.93 -24.86
C SER A 514 23.59 17.36 -25.30
N ALA A 515 23.96 18.64 -25.20
CA ALA A 515 24.97 19.20 -26.11
C ALA A 515 26.43 19.24 -25.62
N VAL A 516 26.74 19.23 -24.31
CA VAL A 516 28.13 19.47 -23.81
C VAL A 516 28.47 18.75 -22.50
N ALA A 517 29.72 18.30 -22.39
CA ALA A 517 30.25 17.46 -21.32
C ALA A 517 30.53 18.13 -19.94
N ASP A 518 30.54 19.46 -19.85
CA ASP A 518 31.19 20.15 -18.72
C ASP A 518 30.25 21.01 -17.84
N LYS A 519 28.92 20.96 -18.07
CA LYS A 519 27.95 21.66 -17.19
C LYS A 519 27.39 20.71 -16.14
N GLN A 520 27.57 21.05 -14.87
CA GLN A 520 26.91 20.38 -13.75
C GLN A 520 25.44 20.80 -13.71
N LEU A 521 24.52 19.84 -13.65
CA LEU A 521 23.10 20.09 -13.42
C LEU A 521 22.87 20.55 -11.99
N VAL A 522 21.81 21.33 -11.76
CA VAL A 522 21.29 21.55 -10.42
C VAL A 522 20.83 20.18 -9.87
N PRO A 523 21.41 19.65 -8.78
CA PRO A 523 21.08 18.30 -8.33
C PRO A 523 19.64 18.24 -7.79
N PHE A 524 19.01 17.07 -7.92
CA PHE A 524 17.60 16.87 -7.60
C PHE A 524 17.33 16.98 -6.10
N ALA A 525 16.25 17.67 -5.73
CA ALA A 525 15.74 17.75 -4.37
C ALA A 525 14.22 17.61 -4.39
N PRO A 526 13.62 16.84 -3.45
CA PRO A 526 14.27 16.18 -2.32
C PRO A 526 15.03 14.89 -2.71
N ALA A 527 16.00 14.50 -1.90
CA ALA A 527 16.56 13.15 -1.92
C ALA A 527 15.47 12.10 -1.54
N PRO A 528 15.61 10.83 -1.97
CA PRO A 528 14.62 9.79 -1.68
C PRO A 528 14.42 9.56 -0.16
N SER A 529 13.17 9.50 0.28
CA SER A 529 12.78 9.20 1.66
C SER A 529 11.36 8.60 1.72
N GLU A 530 10.97 8.00 2.84
CA GLU A 530 9.60 7.47 3.02
C GLU A 530 8.49 8.51 2.85
N ARG A 531 8.78 9.81 3.06
CA ARG A 531 7.78 10.88 2.93
C ARG A 531 7.82 11.59 1.58
N THR A 532 8.84 11.37 0.76
CA THR A 532 8.99 12.00 -0.57
C THR A 532 8.80 11.01 -1.72
N ALA A 533 8.91 9.71 -1.44
CA ALA A 533 8.57 8.64 -2.37
C ALA A 533 7.05 8.50 -2.51
N TYR A 534 6.55 8.74 -3.72
CA TYR A 534 5.21 8.36 -4.13
C TYR A 534 5.29 6.96 -4.74
N TYR A 535 4.79 5.95 -4.03
CA TYR A 535 4.80 4.56 -4.49
C TYR A 535 3.70 4.31 -5.51
N LYS A 536 3.98 3.45 -6.49
CA LYS A 536 2.97 3.06 -7.48
C LYS A 536 1.82 2.34 -6.79
N VAL A 537 0.60 2.84 -6.94
CA VAL A 537 -0.60 2.09 -6.53
C VAL A 537 -0.71 0.89 -7.46
N GLN A 538 -0.65 -0.31 -6.87
CA GLN A 538 -0.85 -1.57 -7.59
C GLN A 538 -2.35 -1.79 -7.81
N PRO A 539 -2.77 -2.41 -8.93
CA PRO A 539 -4.15 -2.82 -9.15
C PRO A 539 -4.66 -3.68 -7.99
N ASP A 540 -5.90 -3.43 -7.55
CA ASP A 540 -6.58 -4.24 -6.56
C ASP A 540 -7.38 -5.37 -7.22
N ALA A 541 -7.90 -6.28 -6.40
CA ALA A 541 -8.48 -7.51 -6.90
C ALA A 541 -9.95 -7.30 -7.33
N SER A 542 -10.15 -7.04 -8.63
CA SER A 542 -11.44 -6.67 -9.24
C SER A 542 -12.60 -7.63 -9.00
N TRP A 543 -12.33 -8.89 -8.64
CA TRP A 543 -13.36 -9.90 -8.32
C TRP A 543 -14.34 -9.47 -7.21
N THR A 544 -14.02 -8.47 -6.39
CA THR A 544 -14.93 -8.00 -5.31
C THR A 544 -16.02 -7.01 -5.77
N ASP A 545 -15.95 -6.56 -7.02
CA ASP A 545 -16.96 -5.73 -7.71
C ASP A 545 -17.91 -6.56 -8.60
N ALA A 546 -17.71 -7.89 -8.68
CA ALA A 546 -18.57 -8.79 -9.42
C ALA A 546 -20.04 -8.70 -8.93
N GLY A 547 -20.96 -8.50 -9.88
CA GLY A 547 -22.37 -8.22 -9.61
C GLY A 547 -23.21 -9.40 -9.07
N ASP A 548 -22.58 -10.55 -8.81
CA ASP A 548 -23.19 -11.80 -8.40
C ASP A 548 -22.87 -12.21 -6.95
N ALA A 549 -22.28 -11.31 -6.16
CA ALA A 549 -21.96 -11.52 -4.76
C ALA A 549 -23.19 -11.98 -3.94
N GLU A 550 -23.17 -13.25 -3.49
CA GLU A 550 -24.20 -13.86 -2.65
C GLU A 550 -23.98 -13.44 -1.18
N GLU A 551 -25.02 -12.92 -0.53
CA GLU A 551 -24.94 -12.52 0.88
C GLU A 551 -25.19 -13.70 1.82
N VAL A 552 -24.28 -13.89 2.78
CA VAL A 552 -24.32 -14.98 3.74
C VAL A 552 -25.24 -14.60 4.90
N CYS A 553 -26.50 -15.02 4.82
CA CYS A 553 -27.47 -14.80 5.88
C CYS A 553 -27.32 -15.82 7.03
N PRO A 554 -27.31 -15.39 8.31
CA PRO A 554 -27.47 -16.30 9.44
C PRO A 554 -28.89 -16.90 9.50
N ASP A 555 -29.07 -17.96 10.29
CA ASP A 555 -30.37 -18.61 10.53
C ASP A 555 -31.41 -17.59 11.03
N GLY A 556 -32.37 -17.24 10.16
CA GLY A 556 -33.33 -16.14 10.38
C GLY A 556 -33.39 -15.14 9.22
N GLY A 557 -32.42 -15.16 8.30
CA GLY A 557 -32.39 -14.35 7.08
C GLY A 557 -31.63 -13.04 7.22
N CYS A 558 -31.24 -12.46 6.08
CA CYS A 558 -30.54 -11.17 6.05
C CYS A 558 -31.52 -10.03 6.36
N THR A 559 -31.42 -9.43 7.55
CA THR A 559 -32.02 -8.12 7.79
C THR A 559 -31.15 -7.05 7.14
N THR A 560 -31.62 -6.47 6.04
CA THR A 560 -30.97 -5.31 5.42
C THR A 560 -30.85 -4.16 6.43
N ARG A 561 -29.62 -3.67 6.63
CA ARG A 561 -29.30 -2.44 7.37
C ARG A 561 -28.28 -1.65 6.57
#